data_AF-A0A4Z2DJ41-F1
#
_entry.id   AF-A0A4Z2DJ41-F1
#
_cell.length_a   1.000
_cell.length_b   1.000
_cell.length_c   1.000
_cell.angle_alpha   90.00
_cell.angle_beta   90.00
_cell.angle_gamma   90.00
#
_symmetry.space_group_name_H-M   'P 1'
#
loop_
_entity.id
_entity.type
_entity.pdbx_description
1 polymer ?
#
loop_
_entity_poly.entity_id
_entity_poly.type
_entity_poly.pdbx_seq_one_letter_code
_entity_poly.pdbx_strand_id
1 'polypeptide(L)'
;MFDDVLICYSNNNKPVGSYECRVRDDEPDVQGLFVRTSIRSLLGEIHNTTKLEAYLTLSLETISQIKVETILMNGDVMEKKCSIHLIENMYEINSSESVNGIIKSSVKKQLPKLGSFGLITESSDLIFQRLLAKFPPMVPIEVIGLDLDCNLTTVSYINLGERNVFVGDNEIPVLGIQRTVHSQRSLPLSWQTYFMEDGHMVLRIQVGSPITIKVNTIPERFRKERYLPRPVIPNVVLNWEDDLELYSRFLDRKDEIKAQYLLYLRDHPEIYDMISDFIKSLLLRKPDEVVKYASEYFKSFSARALPGKIFPMKIV
;
A
#
# COMPACT_ATOMS: atom_id res chain seq x y z
N MET A 1 -13.64 -9.39 -11.29
CA MET A 1 -14.36 -8.35 -12.04
C MET A 1 -15.18 -7.53 -11.07
N PHE A 2 -15.34 -6.22 -11.31
CA PHE A 2 -16.12 -5.33 -10.46
C PHE A 2 -16.66 -4.15 -11.29
N ASP A 3 -17.68 -3.48 -10.75
CA ASP A 3 -18.35 -2.31 -11.34
C ASP A 3 -18.68 -1.33 -10.22
N ASP A 4 -17.87 -0.28 -10.12
CA ASP A 4 -17.98 0.72 -9.08
C ASP A 4 -18.53 2.02 -9.66
N VAL A 5 -19.65 2.47 -9.11
CA VAL A 5 -20.28 3.76 -9.44
C VAL A 5 -20.43 4.57 -8.16
N LEU A 6 -19.71 5.69 -8.07
CA LEU A 6 -19.63 6.54 -6.89
C LEU A 6 -19.87 8.01 -7.26
N ILE A 7 -20.13 8.84 -6.24
CA ILE A 7 -20.38 10.28 -6.40
C ILE A 7 -19.20 11.06 -5.82
N CYS A 8 -18.78 12.10 -6.51
CA CYS A 8 -17.80 13.06 -6.02
C CYS A 8 -18.52 14.13 -5.18
N TYR A 9 -18.03 14.39 -3.97
CA TYR A 9 -18.55 15.39 -3.05
C TYR A 9 -17.47 16.41 -2.72
N SER A 10 -17.88 17.68 -2.63
CA SER A 10 -17.05 18.75 -2.06
C SER A 10 -16.93 18.62 -0.53
N ASN A 11 -16.01 19.38 0.08
CA ASN A 11 -15.89 19.51 1.54
C ASN A 11 -17.20 19.86 2.27
N ASN A 12 -18.12 20.55 1.59
CA ASN A 12 -19.43 20.91 2.14
C ASN A 12 -20.50 19.80 1.91
N ASN A 13 -20.08 18.57 1.58
CA ASN A 13 -20.95 17.43 1.27
C ASN A 13 -21.95 17.68 0.11
N LYS A 14 -21.67 18.63 -0.79
CA LYS A 14 -22.46 18.81 -2.00
C LYS A 14 -21.95 17.91 -3.13
N PRO A 15 -22.82 17.21 -3.87
CA PRO A 15 -22.42 16.43 -5.03
C PRO A 15 -21.89 17.37 -6.11
N VAL A 16 -20.69 17.07 -6.62
CA VAL A 16 -19.95 17.87 -7.60
C VAL A 16 -19.54 17.04 -8.82
N GLY A 17 -19.84 15.74 -8.86
CA GLY A 17 -19.37 14.88 -9.93
C GLY A 17 -19.65 13.40 -9.75
N SER A 18 -19.07 12.60 -10.65
CA SER A 18 -19.25 11.15 -10.72
C SER A 18 -17.91 10.44 -10.87
N TYR A 19 -17.80 9.25 -10.30
CA TYR A 19 -16.72 8.31 -10.49
C TYR A 19 -17.29 6.98 -10.98
N GLU A 20 -16.70 6.42 -12.02
CA GLU A 20 -17.04 5.09 -12.56
C GLU A 20 -15.76 4.29 -12.76
N CYS A 21 -15.75 3.02 -12.36
CA CYS A 21 -14.64 2.10 -12.61
C CYS A 21 -15.16 0.68 -12.86
N ARG A 22 -14.78 0.12 -14.01
CA ARG A 22 -15.23 -1.20 -14.47
C ARG A 22 -14.05 -2.03 -14.87
N VAL A 23 -14.04 -3.28 -14.41
CA VAL A 23 -13.09 -4.30 -14.84
C VAL A 23 -13.84 -5.52 -15.30
N ARG A 24 -13.63 -5.88 -16.57
CA ARG A 24 -14.22 -7.04 -17.23
C ARG A 24 -13.11 -8.01 -17.65
N ASP A 25 -13.46 -9.29 -17.71
CA ASP A 25 -12.68 -10.28 -18.43
C ASP A 25 -12.86 -9.98 -19.92
N ASP A 26 -11.76 -9.91 -20.66
CA ASP A 26 -11.83 -9.71 -22.11
C ASP A 26 -11.97 -11.06 -22.83
N GLU A 27 -12.38 -11.03 -24.10
CA GLU A 27 -12.76 -12.21 -24.89
C GLU A 27 -11.77 -13.41 -24.85
N PRO A 28 -12.25 -14.65 -25.11
CA PRO A 28 -11.54 -15.92 -24.86
C PRO A 28 -10.15 -16.09 -25.50
N ASP A 29 -9.79 -15.28 -26.50
CA ASP A 29 -8.52 -15.39 -27.23
C ASP A 29 -7.37 -14.62 -26.58
N VAL A 30 -7.66 -13.64 -25.69
CA VAL A 30 -6.65 -12.87 -24.94
C VAL A 30 -6.98 -13.00 -23.46
N GLN A 31 -6.31 -13.93 -22.76
CA GLN A 31 -6.44 -14.07 -21.31
C GLN A 31 -5.98 -12.79 -20.59
N GLY A 32 -6.91 -11.85 -20.38
CA GLY A 32 -6.60 -10.51 -19.92
C GLY A 32 -7.81 -9.77 -19.36
N LEU A 33 -7.54 -8.64 -18.71
CA LEU A 33 -8.54 -7.80 -18.05
C LEU A 33 -8.63 -6.46 -18.79
N PHE A 34 -9.85 -6.09 -19.16
CA PHE A 34 -10.14 -4.76 -19.66
C PHE A 34 -10.59 -3.84 -18.52
N VAL A 35 -9.89 -2.72 -18.35
CA VAL A 35 -10.12 -1.74 -17.30
C VAL A 35 -10.58 -0.43 -17.92
N ARG A 36 -11.68 0.12 -17.41
CA ARG A 36 -12.19 1.44 -17.79
C ARG A 36 -12.57 2.22 -16.55
N THR A 37 -12.07 3.45 -16.42
CA THR A 37 -12.50 4.37 -15.37
C THR A 37 -12.70 5.77 -15.91
N SER A 38 -13.66 6.48 -15.33
CA SER A 38 -13.94 7.87 -15.64
C SER A 38 -14.29 8.62 -14.37
N ILE A 39 -13.68 9.80 -14.21
CA ILE A 39 -13.98 10.73 -13.15
C ILE A 39 -14.41 12.03 -13.83
N ARG A 40 -15.52 12.60 -13.37
CA ARG A 40 -15.97 13.92 -13.78
C ARG A 40 -16.26 14.72 -12.52
N SER A 41 -15.82 15.96 -12.47
CA SER A 41 -16.10 16.85 -11.35
C SER A 41 -16.20 18.31 -11.81
N LEU A 42 -17.05 19.07 -11.13
CA LEU A 42 -17.28 20.49 -11.32
C LEU A 42 -17.21 21.18 -9.96
N LEU A 43 -16.15 21.94 -9.72
CA LEU A 43 -15.96 22.68 -8.48
C LEU A 43 -15.75 24.17 -8.81
N GLY A 44 -16.77 24.98 -8.51
CA GLY A 44 -16.79 26.38 -8.95
C GLY A 44 -16.87 26.45 -10.48
N GLU A 45 -15.92 27.12 -11.11
CA GLU A 45 -15.82 27.23 -12.57
C GLU A 45 -14.92 26.14 -13.20
N ILE A 46 -14.22 25.36 -12.37
CA ILE A 46 -13.26 24.35 -12.82
C ILE A 46 -14.00 23.05 -13.10
N HIS A 47 -13.99 22.61 -14.36
CA HIS A 47 -14.47 21.28 -14.75
C HIS A 47 -13.27 20.38 -14.97
N ASN A 48 -13.20 19.26 -14.26
CA ASN A 48 -12.14 18.27 -14.41
C ASN A 48 -12.74 16.93 -14.84
N THR A 49 -12.22 16.37 -15.92
CA THR A 49 -12.55 15.04 -16.41
C THR A 49 -11.29 14.19 -16.56
N THR A 50 -11.28 13.01 -15.96
CA THR A 50 -10.26 11.99 -16.17
C THR A 50 -10.90 10.78 -16.82
N LYS A 51 -10.27 10.22 -17.84
CA LYS A 51 -10.65 8.95 -18.46
C LYS A 51 -9.42 8.07 -18.57
N LEU A 52 -9.56 6.80 -18.25
CA LEU A 52 -8.49 5.82 -18.33
C LEU A 52 -9.07 4.52 -18.88
N GLU A 53 -8.47 4.01 -19.94
CA GLU A 53 -8.79 2.72 -20.56
C GLU A 53 -7.51 1.91 -20.71
N ALA A 54 -7.55 0.64 -20.34
CA ALA A 54 -6.36 -0.21 -20.33
C ALA A 54 -6.69 -1.69 -20.53
N TYR A 55 -5.72 -2.40 -21.09
CA TYR A 55 -5.70 -3.86 -21.20
C TYR A 55 -4.54 -4.39 -20.36
N LEU A 56 -4.85 -5.33 -19.47
CA LEU A 56 -3.91 -5.91 -18.52
C LEU A 56 -3.85 -7.43 -18.69
N THR A 57 -2.73 -8.04 -18.34
CA THR A 57 -2.66 -9.49 -18.11
C THR A 57 -3.27 -9.84 -16.74
N LEU A 58 -3.51 -11.13 -16.50
CA LEU A 58 -3.90 -11.63 -15.17
C LEU A 58 -2.80 -11.44 -14.10
N SER A 59 -1.55 -11.24 -14.50
CA SER A 59 -0.43 -10.88 -13.63
C SER A 59 -0.31 -9.37 -13.37
N LEU A 60 -1.31 -8.58 -13.78
CA LEU A 60 -1.35 -7.12 -13.66
C LEU A 60 -0.28 -6.38 -14.49
N GLU A 61 0.30 -7.03 -15.48
CA GLU A 61 1.17 -6.35 -16.45
C GLU A 61 0.29 -5.55 -17.41
N THR A 62 0.68 -4.30 -17.69
CA THR A 62 -0.05 -3.44 -18.61
C THR A 62 0.33 -3.75 -20.04
N ILE A 63 -0.61 -4.21 -20.86
CA ILE A 63 -0.39 -4.39 -22.31
C ILE A 63 -0.57 -3.05 -23.01
N SER A 64 -1.64 -2.34 -22.67
CA SER A 64 -1.84 -0.97 -23.14
C SER A 64 -2.65 -0.16 -22.13
N GLN A 65 -2.42 1.14 -22.11
CA GLN A 65 -3.14 2.09 -21.26
C GLN A 65 -3.19 3.44 -21.96
N ILE A 66 -4.36 4.08 -21.95
CA ILE A 66 -4.55 5.46 -22.39
C ILE A 66 -5.27 6.21 -21.28
N LYS A 67 -4.63 7.27 -20.79
CA LYS A 67 -5.18 8.20 -19.82
C LYS A 67 -5.32 9.58 -20.46
N VAL A 68 -6.48 10.20 -20.29
CA VAL A 68 -6.76 11.58 -20.70
C VAL A 68 -7.34 12.34 -19.53
N GLU A 69 -6.69 13.42 -19.15
CA GLU A 69 -7.13 14.38 -18.14
C GLU A 69 -7.42 15.71 -18.83
N THR A 70 -8.63 16.23 -18.66
CA THR A 70 -9.09 17.48 -19.23
C THR A 70 -9.54 18.40 -18.11
N ILE A 71 -8.96 19.60 -18.07
CA ILE A 71 -9.32 20.66 -17.13
C ILE A 71 -9.82 21.85 -17.95
N LEU A 72 -11.07 22.23 -17.75
CA LEU A 72 -11.65 23.46 -18.28
C LEU A 72 -11.66 24.50 -17.16
N MET A 73 -10.98 25.62 -17.38
CA MET A 73 -10.91 26.75 -16.44
C MET A 73 -10.91 28.06 -17.23
N ASN A 74 -11.78 29.00 -16.88
CA ASN A 74 -11.86 30.34 -17.50
C ASN A 74 -11.99 30.34 -19.03
N GLY A 75 -12.62 29.30 -19.60
CA GLY A 75 -12.78 29.14 -21.05
C GLY A 75 -11.62 28.41 -21.75
N ASP A 76 -10.48 28.23 -21.08
CA ASP A 76 -9.35 27.46 -21.60
C ASP A 76 -9.50 25.98 -21.26
N VAL A 77 -9.23 25.13 -22.24
CA VAL A 77 -9.20 23.67 -22.12
C VAL A 77 -7.75 23.21 -22.09
N MET A 78 -7.31 22.74 -20.93
CA MET A 78 -6.04 22.05 -20.77
C MET A 78 -6.27 20.54 -20.85
N GLU A 79 -5.52 19.84 -21.70
CA GLU A 79 -5.58 18.38 -21.80
C GLU A 79 -4.20 17.77 -21.61
N LYS A 80 -4.10 16.80 -20.72
CA LYS A 80 -2.93 15.94 -20.54
C LYS A 80 -3.30 14.52 -20.95
N LYS A 81 -2.55 13.95 -21.89
CA LYS A 81 -2.74 12.58 -22.36
C LYS A 81 -1.47 11.78 -22.10
N CYS A 82 -1.56 10.65 -21.41
CA CYS A 82 -0.46 9.69 -21.27
C CYS A 82 -0.91 8.34 -21.84
N SER A 83 -0.13 7.79 -22.78
CA SER A 83 -0.34 6.45 -23.34
C SER A 83 0.86 5.56 -23.04
N ILE A 84 0.58 4.28 -22.77
CA ILE A 84 1.57 3.25 -22.48
C ILE A 84 1.21 2.06 -23.36
N HIS A 85 2.16 1.54 -24.11
CA HIS A 85 1.97 0.34 -24.93
C HIS A 85 3.17 -0.60 -24.74
N LEU A 86 2.91 -1.86 -24.46
CA LEU A 86 3.91 -2.91 -24.48
C LEU A 86 4.06 -3.43 -25.91
N ILE A 87 5.21 -3.15 -26.53
CA ILE A 87 5.56 -3.64 -27.86
C ILE A 87 6.74 -4.58 -27.69
N GLU A 88 6.52 -5.86 -27.97
CA GLU A 88 7.48 -6.96 -27.74
C GLU A 88 7.95 -6.98 -26.27
N ASN A 89 9.13 -6.42 -25.99
CA ASN A 89 9.74 -6.34 -24.66
C ASN A 89 10.06 -4.90 -24.23
N MET A 90 9.40 -3.91 -24.82
CA MET A 90 9.59 -2.49 -24.53
C MET A 90 8.26 -1.79 -24.28
N TYR A 91 8.17 -1.03 -23.19
CA TYR A 91 7.11 -0.08 -22.95
C TYR A 91 7.40 1.22 -23.71
N GLU A 92 6.51 1.58 -24.63
CA GLU A 92 6.46 2.90 -25.22
C GLU A 92 5.50 3.78 -24.42
N ILE A 93 6.03 4.83 -23.79
CA ILE A 93 5.28 5.77 -22.97
C ILE A 93 5.29 7.12 -23.66
N ASN A 94 4.12 7.64 -24.02
CA ASN A 94 3.95 8.96 -24.62
C ASN A 94 3.14 9.83 -23.67
N SER A 95 3.61 11.04 -23.37
CA SER A 95 2.85 12.03 -22.61
C SER A 95 2.80 13.33 -23.39
N SER A 96 1.61 13.90 -23.56
CA SER A 96 1.41 15.17 -24.24
C SER A 96 0.50 16.10 -23.44
N GLU A 97 0.83 17.38 -23.43
CA GLU A 97 -0.02 18.42 -22.85
C GLU A 97 -0.41 19.41 -23.94
N SER A 98 -1.70 19.73 -24.01
CA SER A 98 -2.25 20.68 -24.97
C SER A 98 -3.13 21.72 -24.28
N VAL A 99 -3.19 22.91 -24.87
CA VAL A 99 -4.06 24.00 -24.44
C VAL A 99 -4.89 24.44 -25.64
N ASN A 100 -6.20 24.38 -25.53
CA ASN A 100 -7.16 24.68 -26.61
C ASN A 100 -6.86 23.90 -27.91
N GLY A 101 -6.47 22.63 -27.76
CA GLY A 101 -6.11 21.74 -28.87
C GLY A 101 -4.69 21.93 -29.43
N ILE A 102 -3.96 22.95 -28.97
CA ILE A 102 -2.58 23.20 -29.39
C ILE A 102 -1.63 22.46 -28.44
N ILE A 103 -0.90 21.48 -28.97
CA ILE A 103 0.12 20.74 -28.20
C ILE A 103 1.22 21.70 -27.76
N LYS A 104 1.43 21.82 -26.45
CA LYS A 104 2.48 22.63 -25.82
C LYS A 104 3.72 21.80 -25.52
N SER A 105 3.54 20.56 -25.11
CA SER A 105 4.63 19.64 -24.79
C SER A 105 4.26 18.23 -25.23
N SER A 106 5.27 17.47 -25.65
CA SER A 106 5.14 16.05 -25.96
C SER A 106 6.45 15.36 -25.63
N VAL A 107 6.37 14.27 -24.88
CA VAL A 107 7.51 13.48 -24.43
C VAL A 107 7.25 12.02 -24.78
N LYS A 108 8.22 11.39 -25.44
CA LYS A 108 8.23 9.95 -25.69
C LYS A 108 9.37 9.31 -24.89
N LYS A 109 9.07 8.22 -24.20
CA LYS A 109 10.03 7.41 -23.43
C LYS A 109 9.88 5.96 -23.84
N GLN A 110 10.99 5.23 -23.77
CA GLN A 110 11.02 3.80 -23.95
C GLN A 110 11.62 3.17 -22.71
N LEU A 111 11.01 2.10 -22.23
CA LEU A 111 11.42 1.41 -21.02
C LEU A 111 11.45 -0.10 -21.26
N PRO A 112 12.60 -0.78 -21.05
CA PRO A 112 12.65 -2.23 -21.15
C PRO A 112 11.73 -2.94 -20.15
N LYS A 113 10.97 -3.93 -20.62
CA LYS A 113 10.07 -4.75 -19.79
C LYS A 113 10.84 -5.46 -18.67
N LEU A 114 12.01 -6.02 -18.99
CA LEU A 114 12.84 -6.74 -18.01
C LEU A 114 13.31 -5.83 -16.87
N GLY A 115 13.63 -4.56 -17.16
CA GLY A 115 14.02 -3.56 -16.16
C GLY A 115 12.84 -2.93 -15.41
N SER A 116 11.61 -3.36 -15.72
CA SER A 116 10.37 -2.86 -15.13
C SER A 116 9.46 -4.00 -14.66
N PHE A 117 10.06 -5.14 -14.30
CA PHE A 117 9.36 -6.24 -13.66
C PHE A 117 8.68 -5.74 -12.38
N GLY A 118 7.38 -6.01 -12.22
CA GLY A 118 6.59 -5.49 -11.10
C GLY A 118 6.14 -4.03 -11.25
N LEU A 119 6.20 -3.44 -12.45
CA LEU A 119 5.63 -2.11 -12.72
C LEU A 119 4.11 -2.12 -12.52
N ILE A 120 3.62 -1.31 -11.59
CA ILE A 120 2.20 -1.06 -11.34
C ILE A 120 1.82 0.30 -11.92
N THR A 121 1.15 0.29 -13.08
CA THR A 121 0.57 1.49 -13.69
C THR A 121 -0.76 1.86 -13.00
N GLU A 122 -1.33 3.03 -13.31
CA GLU A 122 -2.60 3.48 -12.72
C GLU A 122 -3.75 2.49 -12.95
N SER A 123 -3.80 1.79 -14.07
CA SER A 123 -4.84 0.77 -14.32
C SER A 123 -4.62 -0.48 -13.48
N SER A 124 -3.39 -0.99 -13.42
CA SER A 124 -3.02 -2.13 -12.57
C SER A 124 -3.23 -1.82 -11.08
N ASP A 125 -2.96 -0.59 -10.65
CA ASP A 125 -3.13 -0.10 -9.28
C ASP A 125 -4.58 -0.27 -8.78
N LEU A 126 -5.58 -0.01 -9.65
CA LEU A 126 -6.99 -0.17 -9.27
C LEU A 126 -7.28 -1.60 -8.81
N ILE A 127 -6.74 -2.59 -9.51
CA ILE A 127 -6.93 -4.00 -9.15
C ILE A 127 -6.02 -4.38 -7.98
N PHE A 128 -4.78 -3.91 -8.00
CA PHE A 128 -3.78 -4.20 -6.97
C PHE A 128 -4.23 -3.75 -5.58
N GLN A 129 -4.79 -2.55 -5.43
CA GLN A 129 -5.34 -2.08 -4.14
C GLN A 129 -6.45 -2.98 -3.60
N ARG A 130 -7.28 -3.59 -4.46
CA ARG A 130 -8.31 -4.55 -4.04
C ARG A 130 -7.70 -5.87 -3.57
N LEU A 131 -6.62 -6.31 -4.21
CA LEU A 131 -5.86 -7.46 -3.73
C LEU A 131 -5.23 -7.18 -2.37
N LEU A 132 -4.64 -6.00 -2.19
CA LEU A 132 -4.11 -5.57 -0.89
C LEU A 132 -5.21 -5.46 0.16
N ALA A 133 -6.41 -5.00 -0.20
CA ALA A 133 -7.51 -4.95 0.75
C ALA A 133 -8.02 -6.34 1.15
N LYS A 134 -7.96 -7.31 0.23
CA LYS A 134 -8.33 -8.70 0.51
C LYS A 134 -7.25 -9.48 1.25
N PHE A 135 -5.99 -9.13 1.02
CA PHE A 135 -4.80 -9.72 1.63
C PHE A 135 -3.94 -8.61 2.24
N PRO A 136 -4.36 -8.05 3.38
CA PRO A 136 -3.74 -6.86 3.94
C PRO A 136 -2.29 -7.12 4.32
N PRO A 137 -1.34 -6.29 3.85
CA PRO A 137 0.05 -6.48 4.22
C PRO A 137 0.28 -6.06 5.68
N MET A 138 1.17 -6.78 6.37
CA MET A 138 1.58 -6.46 7.75
C MET A 138 2.58 -5.31 7.81
N VAL A 139 3.29 -5.06 6.71
CA VAL A 139 4.29 -3.99 6.57
C VAL A 139 4.00 -3.20 5.29
N PRO A 140 4.46 -1.94 5.19
CA PRO A 140 4.35 -1.19 3.94
C PRO A 140 4.95 -1.96 2.75
N ILE A 141 4.24 -1.96 1.62
CA ILE A 141 4.72 -2.54 0.37
C ILE A 141 5.16 -1.41 -0.55
N GLU A 142 6.31 -1.59 -1.18
CA GLU A 142 6.82 -0.67 -2.21
C GLU A 142 6.91 -1.40 -3.54
N VAL A 143 6.48 -0.72 -4.61
CA VAL A 143 6.56 -1.21 -5.99
C VAL A 143 7.05 -0.12 -6.91
N ILE A 144 7.47 -0.51 -8.10
CA ILE A 144 7.78 0.44 -9.17
C ILE A 144 6.46 0.91 -9.79
N GLY A 145 6.30 2.22 -9.95
CA GLY A 145 5.14 2.82 -10.63
C GLY A 145 5.55 4.02 -11.47
N LEU A 146 4.56 4.81 -11.86
CA LEU A 146 4.75 6.04 -12.63
C LEU A 146 4.21 7.26 -11.87
N ASP A 147 4.95 8.36 -11.92
CA ASP A 147 4.49 9.66 -11.44
C ASP A 147 3.60 10.38 -12.49
N LEU A 148 3.11 11.58 -12.15
CA LEU A 148 2.25 12.38 -13.02
C LEU A 148 2.89 12.76 -14.37
N ASP A 149 4.21 12.72 -14.47
CA ASP A 149 4.96 13.01 -15.69
C ASP A 149 5.39 11.73 -16.41
N CYS A 150 4.78 10.60 -16.02
CA CYS A 150 5.07 9.26 -16.51
C CYS A 150 6.58 8.93 -16.39
N ASN A 151 7.24 9.36 -15.31
CA ASN A 151 8.58 8.92 -14.91
C ASN A 151 8.48 7.75 -13.94
N LEU A 152 9.46 6.84 -13.98
CA LEU A 152 9.57 5.79 -12.99
C LEU A 152 9.78 6.36 -11.59
N THR A 153 9.05 5.80 -10.64
CA THR A 153 9.08 6.19 -9.24
C THR A 153 8.73 5.01 -8.34
N THR A 154 9.01 5.16 -7.05
CA THR A 154 8.50 4.26 -6.01
C THR A 154 7.07 4.63 -5.66
N VAL A 155 6.20 3.62 -5.59
CA VAL A 155 4.84 3.75 -5.07
C VAL A 155 4.72 2.86 -3.85
N SER A 156 4.30 3.45 -2.74
CA SER A 156 4.15 2.75 -1.47
C SER A 156 2.68 2.53 -1.12
N TYR A 157 2.40 1.42 -0.46
CA TYR A 157 1.07 1.03 0.01
C TYR A 157 1.13 0.70 1.49
N ILE A 158 0.24 1.32 2.26
CA ILE A 158 0.14 1.15 3.71
C ILE A 158 -1.27 0.68 4.04
N ASN A 159 -1.36 -0.40 4.83
CA ASN A 159 -2.62 -0.84 5.42
C ASN A 159 -3.05 0.13 6.52
N LEU A 160 -4.21 0.76 6.37
CA LEU A 160 -4.79 1.69 7.36
C LEU A 160 -5.66 0.97 8.41
N GLY A 161 -5.83 -0.34 8.28
CA GLY A 161 -6.68 -1.14 9.14
C GLY A 161 -8.17 -1.04 8.80
N GLU A 162 -8.97 -1.71 9.63
CA GLU A 162 -10.42 -1.71 9.53
C GLU A 162 -11.00 -0.47 10.21
N ARG A 163 -12.05 0.08 9.61
CA ARG A 163 -12.88 1.12 10.21
C ARG A 163 -14.30 1.02 9.70
N ASN A 164 -15.21 1.68 10.38
CA ASN A 164 -16.58 1.79 9.92
C ASN A 164 -16.82 3.09 9.15
N VAL A 165 -17.64 3.02 8.12
CA VAL A 165 -18.08 4.18 7.32
C VAL A 165 -19.59 4.15 7.17
N PHE A 166 -20.23 5.32 7.30
CA PHE A 166 -21.66 5.49 7.06
C PHE A 166 -21.98 5.62 5.57
N VAL A 167 -22.93 4.80 5.10
CA VAL A 167 -23.53 4.88 3.77
C VAL A 167 -25.04 4.96 3.93
N GLY A 168 -25.60 6.15 3.75
CA GLY A 168 -26.96 6.46 4.20
C GLY A 168 -27.04 6.35 5.72
N ASP A 169 -28.02 5.58 6.21
CA ASP A 169 -28.22 5.34 7.65
C ASP A 169 -27.49 4.09 8.16
N ASN A 170 -26.77 3.38 7.29
CA ASN A 170 -26.12 2.12 7.63
C ASN A 170 -24.62 2.33 7.84
N GLU A 171 -24.10 1.71 8.88
CA GLU A 171 -22.67 1.64 9.16
C GLU A 171 -22.10 0.34 8.58
N ILE A 172 -21.06 0.45 7.74
CA ILE A 172 -20.42 -0.71 7.11
C ILE A 172 -18.92 -0.78 7.45
N PRO A 173 -18.39 -1.97 7.77
CA PRO A 173 -16.97 -2.16 7.97
C PRO A 173 -16.23 -2.10 6.63
N VAL A 174 -15.12 -1.39 6.60
CA VAL A 174 -14.25 -1.23 5.43
C VAL A 174 -12.79 -1.30 5.85
N LEU A 175 -11.93 -1.80 4.96
CA LEU A 175 -10.48 -1.76 5.13
C LEU A 175 -9.89 -0.65 4.26
N GLY A 176 -9.02 0.16 4.85
CA GLY A 176 -8.32 1.24 4.15
C GLY A 176 -6.95 0.83 3.64
N ILE A 177 -6.63 1.23 2.40
CA ILE A 177 -5.29 1.19 1.83
C ILE A 177 -4.88 2.62 1.47
N GLN A 178 -3.74 3.06 1.97
CA GLN A 178 -3.12 4.30 1.53
C GLN A 178 -2.06 4.01 0.47
N ARG A 179 -2.22 4.62 -0.71
CA ARG A 179 -1.22 4.64 -1.77
C ARG A 179 -0.51 5.99 -1.77
N THR A 180 0.81 5.99 -1.83
CA THR A 180 1.62 7.21 -1.99
C THR A 180 2.59 7.07 -3.16
N VAL A 181 2.57 8.05 -4.07
CA VAL A 181 3.46 8.13 -5.24
C VAL A 181 4.59 9.13 -4.96
N HIS A 182 5.84 8.67 -5.00
CA HIS A 182 7.01 9.44 -4.57
C HIS A 182 7.74 10.11 -5.74
N SER A 183 7.14 11.15 -6.34
CA SER A 183 7.82 11.86 -7.44
C SER A 183 9.12 12.52 -6.96
N GLN A 184 10.16 12.48 -7.79
CA GLN A 184 11.41 13.21 -7.52
C GLN A 184 11.30 14.71 -7.85
N ARG A 185 10.28 15.10 -8.62
CA ARG A 185 10.10 16.48 -9.14
C ARG A 185 8.98 17.25 -8.45
N SER A 186 8.11 16.55 -7.73
CA SER A 186 6.92 17.12 -7.09
C SER A 186 6.70 16.51 -5.72
N LEU A 187 5.85 17.14 -4.91
CA LEU A 187 5.50 16.61 -3.60
C LEU A 187 4.81 15.24 -3.74
N PRO A 188 5.04 14.30 -2.80
CA PRO A 188 4.36 13.02 -2.80
C PRO A 188 2.85 13.18 -2.78
N LEU A 189 2.17 12.46 -3.67
CA LEU A 189 0.71 12.44 -3.73
C LEU A 189 0.18 11.17 -3.08
N SER A 190 -0.79 11.33 -2.20
CA SER A 190 -1.36 10.23 -1.43
C SER A 190 -2.87 10.10 -1.63
N TRP A 191 -3.34 8.87 -1.77
CA TRP A 191 -4.75 8.50 -1.83
C TRP A 191 -5.05 7.47 -0.76
N GLN A 192 -6.16 7.64 -0.06
CA GLN A 192 -6.72 6.65 0.84
C GLN A 192 -7.97 6.06 0.20
N THR A 193 -7.95 4.77 -0.06
CA THR A 193 -9.08 4.05 -0.66
C THR A 193 -9.58 3.01 0.33
N TYR A 194 -10.90 2.95 0.53
CA TYR A 194 -11.55 2.06 1.47
C TYR A 194 -12.46 1.08 0.75
N PHE A 195 -12.32 -0.20 1.07
CA PHE A 195 -12.99 -1.30 0.40
C PHE A 195 -13.81 -2.13 1.38
N MET A 196 -14.92 -2.68 0.90
CA MET A 196 -15.64 -3.77 1.57
C MET A 196 -14.84 -5.09 1.46
N GLU A 197 -15.18 -6.07 2.29
CA GLU A 197 -14.57 -7.41 2.30
C GLU A 197 -14.58 -8.10 0.92
N ASP A 198 -15.61 -7.82 0.11
CA ASP A 198 -15.77 -8.41 -1.22
C ASP A 198 -15.06 -7.62 -2.33
N GLY A 199 -14.42 -6.48 -2.00
CA GLY A 199 -13.60 -5.67 -2.91
C GLY A 199 -14.30 -4.47 -3.53
N HIS A 200 -15.57 -4.20 -3.20
CA HIS A 200 -16.25 -2.97 -3.61
C HIS A 200 -15.60 -1.73 -2.97
N MET A 201 -15.36 -0.68 -3.76
CA MET A 201 -14.85 0.58 -3.24
C MET A 201 -15.99 1.42 -2.64
N VAL A 202 -15.81 1.87 -1.39
CA VAL A 202 -16.81 2.66 -0.65
C VAL A 202 -16.44 4.13 -0.61
N LEU A 203 -15.15 4.41 -0.45
CA LEU A 203 -14.65 5.76 -0.23
C LEU A 203 -13.24 5.89 -0.80
N ARG A 204 -12.96 7.00 -1.47
CA ARG A 204 -11.63 7.38 -1.91
C ARG A 204 -11.41 8.86 -1.63
N ILE A 205 -10.28 9.16 -0.99
CA ILE A 205 -9.85 10.52 -0.63
C ILE A 205 -8.45 10.74 -1.19
N GLN A 206 -8.23 11.88 -1.83
CA GLN A 206 -6.89 12.36 -2.14
C GLN A 206 -6.47 13.37 -1.08
N VAL A 207 -5.31 13.15 -0.46
CA VAL A 207 -4.78 14.06 0.56
C VAL A 207 -4.52 15.42 -0.08
N GLY A 208 -5.09 16.48 0.50
CA GLY A 208 -5.00 17.85 -0.01
C GLY A 208 -6.05 18.24 -1.07
N SER A 209 -6.88 17.30 -1.54
CA SER A 209 -7.98 17.61 -2.46
C SER A 209 -9.26 17.98 -1.70
N PRO A 210 -10.05 18.98 -2.17
CA PRO A 210 -11.36 19.30 -1.59
C PRO A 210 -12.48 18.35 -2.05
N ILE A 211 -12.15 17.33 -2.85
CA ILE A 211 -13.10 16.36 -3.39
C ILE A 211 -12.90 15.01 -2.72
N THR A 212 -14.00 14.46 -2.21
CA THR A 212 -14.11 13.10 -1.68
C THR A 212 -15.03 12.28 -2.58
N ILE A 213 -14.63 11.07 -2.93
CA ILE A 213 -15.44 10.16 -3.73
C ILE A 213 -16.05 9.13 -2.78
N LYS A 214 -17.37 9.05 -2.68
CA LYS A 214 -18.06 8.09 -1.81
C LYS A 214 -19.26 7.45 -2.49
N VAL A 215 -19.56 6.23 -2.09
CA VAL A 215 -20.73 5.50 -2.57
C VAL A 215 -22.00 6.10 -1.97
N ASN A 216 -23.07 6.16 -2.77
CA ASN A 216 -24.36 6.69 -2.32
C ASN A 216 -25.24 5.60 -1.67
N THR A 217 -25.11 4.36 -2.14
CA THR A 217 -25.88 3.19 -1.69
C THR A 217 -24.95 2.00 -1.51
N ILE A 218 -25.22 1.15 -0.53
CA ILE A 218 -24.40 -0.05 -0.32
C ILE A 218 -24.47 -0.93 -1.58
N PRO A 219 -23.33 -1.30 -2.20
CA PRO A 219 -23.30 -2.20 -3.36
C PRO A 219 -23.87 -3.60 -3.04
N GLU A 220 -24.52 -4.23 -4.01
CA GLU A 220 -24.90 -5.64 -3.89
C GLU A 220 -23.63 -6.50 -3.88
N ARG A 221 -23.49 -7.36 -2.86
CA ARG A 221 -22.30 -8.20 -2.72
C ARG A 221 -22.17 -9.18 -3.89
N PHE A 222 -20.94 -9.45 -4.30
CA PHE A 222 -20.69 -10.44 -5.34
C PHE A 222 -21.23 -11.82 -4.94
N ARG A 223 -22.08 -12.42 -5.80
CA ARG A 223 -22.48 -13.82 -5.65
C ARG A 223 -21.32 -14.72 -6.08
N LYS A 224 -20.78 -15.50 -5.14
CA LYS A 224 -19.72 -16.48 -5.42
C LYS A 224 -20.32 -17.69 -6.14
N GLU A 225 -20.55 -17.57 -7.45
CA GLU A 225 -21.15 -18.65 -8.24
C GLU A 225 -20.18 -19.81 -8.53
N ARG A 226 -18.87 -19.53 -8.56
CA ARG A 226 -17.82 -20.55 -8.76
C ARG A 226 -16.62 -20.30 -7.85
N TYR A 227 -16.21 -21.32 -7.13
CA TYR A 227 -14.90 -21.36 -6.49
C TYR A 227 -13.88 -21.76 -7.57
N LEU A 228 -12.90 -20.89 -7.83
CA LEU A 228 -11.74 -21.30 -8.61
C LEU A 228 -11.02 -22.42 -7.85
N PRO A 229 -10.48 -23.44 -8.55
CA PRO A 229 -9.64 -24.45 -7.91
C PRO A 229 -8.49 -23.74 -7.18
N ARG A 230 -8.16 -24.22 -5.98
CA ARG A 230 -7.08 -23.64 -5.17
C ARG A 230 -5.81 -23.64 -6.02
N PRO A 231 -5.17 -22.48 -6.26
CA PRO A 231 -3.94 -22.45 -7.04
C PRO A 231 -2.88 -23.28 -6.33
N VAL A 232 -2.17 -24.12 -7.08
CA VAL A 232 -0.99 -24.82 -6.59
C VAL A 232 0.13 -23.79 -6.54
N ILE A 233 0.28 -23.13 -5.39
CA ILE A 233 1.40 -22.20 -5.17
C ILE A 233 2.65 -23.06 -5.01
N PRO A 234 3.65 -22.95 -5.91
CA PRO A 234 4.93 -23.62 -5.71
C PRO A 234 5.50 -23.16 -4.39
N ASN A 235 5.90 -24.10 -3.53
CA ASN A 235 6.53 -23.76 -2.27
C ASN A 235 7.96 -23.27 -2.58
N VAL A 236 8.09 -21.99 -2.91
CA VAL A 236 9.40 -21.37 -3.13
C VAL A 236 10.03 -21.22 -1.76
N VAL A 237 11.11 -21.97 -1.52
CA VAL A 237 11.90 -21.83 -0.30
C VAL A 237 12.58 -20.46 -0.36
N LEU A 238 12.21 -19.56 0.55
CA LEU A 238 12.85 -18.26 0.69
C LEU A 238 14.28 -18.47 1.19
N ASN A 239 15.27 -18.46 0.29
CA ASN A 239 16.66 -18.57 0.66
C ASN A 239 17.26 -17.19 0.94
N TRP A 240 16.86 -16.60 2.06
CA TRP A 240 17.25 -15.24 2.46
C TRP A 240 18.76 -15.07 2.70
N GLU A 241 19.50 -16.17 2.95
CA GLU A 241 20.95 -16.15 3.16
C GLU A 241 21.72 -15.87 1.86
N ASP A 242 21.18 -16.30 0.71
CA ASP A 242 21.79 -16.11 -0.61
C ASP A 242 21.41 -14.76 -1.25
N ASP A 243 20.32 -14.14 -0.79
CA ASP A 243 19.89 -12.83 -1.26
C ASP A 243 20.71 -11.74 -0.57
N LEU A 244 21.55 -11.05 -1.35
CA LEU A 244 22.47 -10.03 -0.85
C LEU A 244 21.75 -8.89 -0.10
N GLU A 245 20.55 -8.49 -0.55
CA GLU A 245 19.80 -7.37 0.04
C GLU A 245 19.14 -7.82 1.35
N LEU A 246 18.52 -9.00 1.37
CA LEU A 246 17.94 -9.59 2.59
C LEU A 246 19.02 -9.87 3.65
N TYR A 247 20.17 -10.40 3.23
CA TYR A 247 21.28 -10.66 4.13
C TYR A 247 21.84 -9.36 4.73
N SER A 248 21.96 -8.30 3.93
CA SER A 248 22.37 -6.96 4.42
C SER A 248 21.40 -6.44 5.48
N ARG A 249 20.09 -6.46 5.21
CA ARG A 249 19.06 -6.03 6.18
C ARG A 249 19.10 -6.85 7.46
N PHE A 250 19.35 -8.16 7.34
CA PHE A 250 19.53 -9.04 8.50
C PHE A 250 20.73 -8.63 9.35
N LEU A 251 21.88 -8.34 8.72
CA LEU A 251 23.08 -7.91 9.43
C LEU A 251 22.85 -6.58 10.17
N ASP A 252 22.26 -5.59 9.51
CA ASP A 252 21.95 -4.30 10.10
C ASP A 252 21.04 -4.47 11.33
N ARG A 253 19.96 -5.24 11.18
CA ARG A 253 19.02 -5.49 12.28
C ARG A 253 19.65 -6.27 13.43
N LYS A 254 20.51 -7.25 13.13
CA LYS A 254 21.26 -8.03 14.12
C LYS A 254 22.20 -7.13 14.93
N ASP A 255 22.92 -6.24 14.27
CA ASP A 255 23.88 -5.36 14.95
C ASP A 255 23.16 -4.26 15.74
N GLU A 256 22.03 -3.75 15.25
CA GLU A 256 21.14 -2.85 16.01
C GLU A 256 20.66 -3.52 17.32
N ILE A 257 20.16 -4.76 17.25
CA ILE A 257 19.69 -5.52 18.42
C ILE A 257 20.85 -5.77 19.40
N LYS A 258 22.04 -6.12 18.90
CA LYS A 258 23.23 -6.30 19.75
C LYS A 258 23.60 -5.00 20.46
N ALA A 259 23.59 -3.87 19.76
CA ALA A 259 23.87 -2.57 20.35
C ALA A 259 22.84 -2.21 21.44
N GLN A 260 21.55 -2.45 21.18
CA GLN A 260 20.49 -2.26 22.18
C GLN A 260 20.70 -3.14 23.41
N TYR A 261 21.06 -4.41 23.22
CA TYR A 261 21.33 -5.33 24.32
C TYR A 261 22.54 -4.88 25.17
N LEU A 262 23.61 -4.43 24.52
CA LEU A 262 24.80 -3.91 25.22
C LEU A 262 24.50 -2.62 25.98
N LEU A 263 23.69 -1.73 25.41
CA LEU A 263 23.21 -0.53 26.11
C LEU A 263 22.36 -0.89 27.33
N TYR A 264 21.41 -1.82 27.17
CA TYR A 264 20.57 -2.30 28.28
C TYR A 264 21.42 -2.87 29.42
N LEU A 265 22.41 -3.71 29.12
CA LEU A 265 23.32 -4.26 30.14
C LEU A 265 24.21 -3.21 30.81
N ARG A 266 24.60 -2.16 30.08
CA ARG A 266 25.39 -1.05 30.62
C ARG A 266 24.56 -0.18 31.57
N ASP A 267 23.31 0.07 31.21
CA ASP A 267 22.40 0.93 31.96
C ASP A 267 21.81 0.21 33.19
N HIS A 268 21.91 -1.13 33.24
CA HIS A 268 21.47 -2.00 34.34
C HIS A 268 22.62 -2.86 34.93
N PRO A 269 23.60 -2.26 35.63
CA PRO A 269 24.70 -2.99 36.24
C PRO A 269 24.24 -4.03 37.28
N GLU A 270 23.07 -3.85 37.88
CA GLU A 270 22.46 -4.81 38.81
C GLU A 270 22.28 -6.21 38.22
N ILE A 271 22.14 -6.33 36.90
CA ILE A 271 22.04 -7.62 36.21
C ILE A 271 23.36 -8.38 36.30
N TYR A 272 24.49 -7.69 36.13
CA TYR A 272 25.81 -8.30 36.28
C TYR A 272 26.05 -8.76 37.72
N ASP A 273 25.68 -7.95 38.71
CA ASP A 273 25.80 -8.30 40.12
C ASP A 273 24.93 -9.52 40.46
N MET A 274 23.68 -9.53 40.00
CA MET A 274 22.74 -10.64 40.18
C MET A 274 23.25 -11.96 39.57
N ILE A 275 23.80 -11.92 38.35
CA ILE A 275 24.39 -13.10 37.70
C ILE A 275 25.66 -13.54 38.44
N SER A 276 26.51 -12.60 38.84
CA SER A 276 27.74 -12.89 39.59
C SER A 276 27.44 -13.58 40.91
N ASP A 277 26.45 -13.08 41.66
CA ASP A 277 26.03 -13.67 42.93
C ASP A 277 25.33 -15.02 42.75
N PHE A 278 24.56 -15.19 41.67
CA PHE A 278 24.04 -16.50 41.30
C PHE A 278 25.18 -17.52 41.08
N ILE A 279 26.17 -17.17 40.26
CA ILE A 279 27.32 -18.03 39.94
C ILE A 279 28.11 -18.35 41.21
N LYS A 280 28.38 -17.37 42.09
CA LYS A 280 29.03 -17.62 43.39
C LYS A 280 28.22 -18.61 44.23
N SER A 281 26.90 -18.44 44.30
CA SER A 281 26.02 -19.34 45.06
C SER A 281 26.02 -20.76 44.49
N LEU A 282 26.06 -20.87 43.15
CA LEU A 282 26.08 -22.15 42.44
C LEU A 282 27.39 -22.89 42.68
N LEU A 283 28.53 -22.19 42.60
CA LEU A 283 29.86 -22.75 42.86
C LEU A 283 30.06 -23.17 44.32
N LEU A 284 29.41 -22.46 45.26
CA LEU A 284 29.49 -22.77 46.69
C LEU A 284 28.63 -24.00 47.06
N ARG A 285 27.38 -24.07 46.56
CA ARG A 285 26.43 -25.12 46.95
C ARG A 285 26.53 -26.39 46.11
N LYS A 286 27.05 -26.29 44.87
CA LYS A 286 27.18 -27.40 43.89
C LYS A 286 25.98 -28.35 43.88
N PRO A 287 24.75 -27.85 43.62
CA PRO A 287 23.57 -28.69 43.60
C PRO A 287 23.58 -29.65 42.40
N ASP A 288 23.02 -30.85 42.58
CA ASP A 288 22.91 -31.85 41.51
C ASP A 288 21.94 -31.39 40.39
N GLU A 289 20.88 -30.64 40.75
CA GLU A 289 19.89 -30.09 39.81
C GLU A 289 20.04 -28.57 39.62
N VAL A 290 20.97 -28.16 38.76
CA VAL A 290 21.32 -26.76 38.50
C VAL A 290 20.12 -25.91 38.02
N VAL A 291 19.28 -26.45 37.14
CA VAL A 291 18.14 -25.71 36.54
C VAL A 291 17.06 -25.41 37.58
N LYS A 292 16.76 -26.37 38.46
CA LYS A 292 15.79 -26.19 39.54
C LYS A 292 16.29 -25.18 40.57
N TYR A 293 17.57 -25.25 40.91
CA TYR A 293 18.23 -24.27 41.79
C TYR A 293 18.20 -22.85 41.20
N ALA A 294 18.44 -22.68 39.89
CA ALA A 294 18.32 -21.39 39.21
C ALA A 294 16.90 -20.82 39.30
N SER A 295 15.88 -21.66 39.05
CA SER A 295 14.47 -21.27 39.18
C SER A 295 14.15 -20.75 40.58
N GLU A 296 14.62 -21.44 41.63
CA GLU A 296 14.40 -21.01 43.01
C GLU A 296 15.17 -19.73 43.37
N TYR A 297 16.41 -19.57 42.90
CA TYR A 297 17.21 -18.37 43.12
C TYR A 297 16.57 -17.14 42.47
N PHE A 298 16.22 -17.22 41.18
CA PHE A 298 15.69 -16.07 40.43
C PHE A 298 14.22 -15.74 40.76
N LYS A 299 13.46 -16.65 41.38
CA LYS A 299 12.10 -16.34 41.89
C LYS A 299 12.09 -15.13 42.84
N SER A 300 13.14 -14.97 43.64
CA SER A 300 13.28 -13.86 44.59
C SER A 300 13.38 -12.47 43.94
N PHE A 301 13.76 -12.41 42.66
CA PHE A 301 13.89 -11.19 41.87
C PHE A 301 12.67 -10.92 40.98
N SER A 302 11.68 -11.81 40.97
CA SER A 302 10.45 -11.61 40.20
C SER A 302 9.57 -10.51 40.82
N ALA A 303 8.95 -9.67 39.99
CA ALA A 303 8.11 -8.54 40.43
C ALA A 303 6.93 -8.92 41.35
N ARG A 304 6.60 -10.22 41.48
CA ARG A 304 5.60 -10.73 42.42
C ARG A 304 6.11 -10.90 43.86
N ALA A 305 7.40 -10.71 44.11
CA ALA A 305 8.03 -10.94 45.42
C ALA A 305 8.44 -9.65 46.17
N LEU A 306 8.21 -8.44 45.63
CA LEU A 306 8.57 -7.18 46.28
C LEU A 306 7.35 -6.48 46.91
N PRO A 307 7.30 -6.24 48.23
CA PRO A 307 6.47 -5.19 48.80
C PRO A 307 7.08 -3.84 48.41
N GLY A 308 6.33 -3.06 47.62
CA GLY A 308 6.54 -1.65 47.24
C GLY A 308 7.91 -1.02 47.51
N LYS A 309 8.76 -0.95 46.49
CA LYS A 309 9.73 0.14 46.34
C LYS A 309 9.63 0.73 44.94
N ILE A 310 9.19 1.98 44.92
CA ILE A 310 9.07 2.87 43.78
C ILE A 310 10.47 3.12 43.22
N PHE A 311 10.75 2.70 41.99
CA PHE A 311 11.86 3.25 41.21
C PHE A 311 11.38 4.56 40.58
N PRO A 312 12.10 5.68 40.72
CA PRO A 312 11.74 6.91 40.05
C PRO A 312 12.03 6.73 38.55
N MET A 313 10.97 6.74 37.75
CA MET A 313 11.04 6.92 36.30
C MET A 313 11.72 8.27 36.05
N LYS A 314 12.98 8.27 35.58
CA LYS A 314 13.53 9.45 34.93
C LYS A 314 12.97 9.49 33.52
N ILE A 315 12.04 10.42 33.32
CA ILE A 315 11.58 10.85 32.01
C ILE A 315 12.72 11.68 31.39
N VAL A 316 13.28 11.18 30.29
CA VAL A 316 13.87 11.99 29.21
C VAL A 316 13.44 11.35 27.90
#